data_AF-A0A1F9RVV0-F1
#
_entry.id   AF-A0A1F9RVV0-F1
#
_cell.length_a   1.000
_cell.length_b   1.000
_cell.length_c   1.000
_cell.angle_alpha   90.00
_cell.angle_beta   90.00
_cell.angle_gamma   90.00
#
_symmetry.space_group_name_H-M   'P 1'
#
loop_
_entity.id
_entity.type
_entity.pdbx_description
1 polymer ?
#
loop_
_entity_poly.entity_id
_entity_poly.type
_entity_poly.pdbx_seq_one_letter_code
_entity_poly.pdbx_strand_id
1 'polypeptide(L)'
;MTEPRDEIAPEIDLSHYLRVLSRRRWIIISVLLITFLSAALYVYTARPVYSATSLVLIEKERLDKTYTEGMMVETTADDYYQTQYRLLKSRTLLKKVYDTMELSKTEDFAGGIGALDKAVTVSPIRRSRLVNITVESYDPELATRVANALSALFVSENIESKLFISKEILGVLFPEMDGKSARGGGASPAKIQYDSLPAVVNSPLVQNLKGIHANLEARWGDLSHRYTAEHPELVRLKSQMEAVNSRIEGETRKVVEGMRADLSGQLLGNNVRIVDPAEVPRSPSKPRKLRTLVIAGLLGLLCGYLLALGVDTLDQTIHSQEDVEQKVGLSFLGSVPMAVLEGDSSDAYLKLISGPKSFTGESLKNIRTMLGFAAAGGKMHCLLVTSTAQGEGKTFIAISLAMVFAQLGERVLLIEGDLRRPNLHKRFGLSKEKGLSHFLAYGQSADELEGLIQRAPVDEKLHVLVCGQIPPNPSELLSTPRIPALLQWARHRYDRILIDGTPIFPITDALLWGNHADAGIFVVKFGATNANLAQRARQKIDEGKLKIAGAVVNQVTAKAHSYGDYYYYYYYHHSHYAEEAEKSRKSSKPDAVS
;
A
#
# COMPACT_ATOMS: atom_id res chain seq x y z
N MET A 1 38.24 4.45 -31.47
CA MET A 1 36.86 3.94 -31.38
C MET A 1 36.76 3.22 -30.05
N THR A 2 36.18 3.87 -29.05
CA THR A 2 35.94 3.30 -27.72
C THR A 2 34.55 2.66 -27.74
N GLU A 3 34.49 1.35 -27.53
CA GLU A 3 33.23 0.62 -27.37
C GLU A 3 32.40 1.22 -26.22
N PRO A 4 31.07 1.31 -26.36
CA PRO A 4 30.21 1.69 -25.26
C PRO A 4 30.14 0.51 -24.27
N ARG A 5 30.39 0.79 -22.99
CA ARG A 5 30.15 -0.15 -21.90
C ARG A 5 28.65 -0.39 -21.79
N ASP A 6 28.23 -1.64 -21.89
CA ASP A 6 26.87 -2.06 -21.57
C ASP A 6 26.53 -1.64 -20.12
N GLU A 7 25.58 -0.73 -19.98
CA GLU A 7 24.91 -0.45 -18.70
C GLU A 7 24.10 -1.68 -18.32
N ILE A 8 24.69 -2.52 -17.46
CA ILE A 8 23.98 -3.61 -16.80
C ILE A 8 22.86 -2.96 -15.98
N ALA A 9 21.61 -3.22 -16.38
CA ALA A 9 20.43 -2.81 -15.63
C ALA A 9 20.57 -3.27 -14.17
N PRO A 10 20.22 -2.44 -13.18
CA PRO A 10 20.34 -2.84 -11.78
C PRO A 10 19.46 -4.07 -11.54
N GLU A 11 20.09 -5.23 -11.35
CA GLU A 11 19.38 -6.44 -10.93
C GLU A 11 18.68 -6.12 -9.61
N ILE A 12 17.34 -6.17 -9.64
CA ILE A 12 16.53 -5.94 -8.45
C ILE A 12 16.80 -7.12 -7.50
N ASP A 13 17.69 -6.91 -6.54
CA ASP A 13 18.02 -7.91 -5.54
C ASP A 13 16.83 -8.12 -4.60
N LEU A 14 16.00 -9.11 -4.92
CA LEU A 14 14.86 -9.55 -4.10
C LEU A 14 15.28 -9.95 -2.68
N SER A 15 16.53 -10.39 -2.50
CA SER A 15 17.04 -10.78 -1.19
C SER A 15 17.11 -9.57 -0.26
N HIS A 16 17.48 -8.39 -0.77
CA HIS A 16 17.53 -7.13 -0.03
C HIS A 16 16.15 -6.75 0.53
N TYR A 17 15.08 -6.87 -0.25
CA TYR A 17 13.73 -6.49 0.21
C TYR A 17 13.16 -7.42 1.27
N LEU A 18 13.40 -8.73 1.14
CA LEU A 18 13.02 -9.72 2.16
C LEU A 18 13.79 -9.49 3.47
N ARG A 19 15.06 -9.07 3.35
CA ARG A 19 15.95 -8.70 4.45
C ARG A 19 15.36 -7.58 5.31
N VAL A 20 14.89 -6.52 4.67
CA VAL A 20 14.28 -5.37 5.34
C VAL A 20 13.02 -5.81 6.09
N LEU A 21 12.19 -6.64 5.45
CA LEU A 21 10.95 -7.15 6.02
C LEU A 21 11.19 -7.90 7.35
N SER A 22 12.22 -8.77 7.38
CA SER A 22 12.56 -9.50 8.60
C SER A 22 13.15 -8.60 9.71
N ARG A 23 14.00 -7.63 9.36
CA ARG A 23 14.66 -6.72 10.31
C ARG A 23 13.68 -5.78 10.98
N ARG A 24 12.76 -5.21 10.20
CA ARG A 24 11.88 -4.11 10.63
C ARG A 24 10.43 -4.56 10.80
N ARG A 25 10.17 -5.86 10.95
CA ARG A 25 8.82 -6.43 11.15
C ARG A 25 8.02 -5.75 12.25
N TRP A 26 8.68 -5.30 13.32
CA TRP A 26 8.00 -4.61 14.41
C TRP A 26 7.47 -3.23 14.00
N ILE A 27 8.18 -2.49 13.15
CA ILE A 27 7.70 -1.22 12.60
C ILE A 27 6.44 -1.47 11.76
N ILE A 28 6.49 -2.48 10.88
CA ILE A 28 5.37 -2.86 10.02
C ILE A 28 4.15 -3.28 10.85
N ILE A 29 4.36 -4.14 11.86
CA ILE A 29 3.30 -4.60 12.77
C ILE A 29 2.71 -3.44 13.56
N SER A 30 3.53 -2.52 14.08
CA SER A 30 3.05 -1.36 14.84
C SER A 30 2.21 -0.43 13.98
N VAL A 31 2.65 -0.10 12.76
CA VAL A 31 1.89 0.77 11.84
C VAL A 31 0.58 0.09 11.40
N LEU A 32 0.63 -1.21 11.08
CA LEU A 32 -0.56 -2.00 10.78
C LEU A 32 -1.54 -2.00 11.95
N LEU A 33 -1.06 -2.23 13.17
CA LEU A 33 -1.90 -2.28 14.36
C LEU A 33 -2.56 -0.92 14.63
N ILE A 34 -1.80 0.17 14.56
CA ILE A 34 -2.32 1.53 14.76
C ILE A 34 -3.41 1.85 13.73
N THR A 35 -3.12 1.66 12.45
CA THR A 35 -4.08 1.95 11.36
C THR A 35 -5.33 1.06 11.44
N PHE A 36 -5.15 -0.23 11.75
CA PHE A 36 -6.26 -1.17 11.93
C PHE A 36 -7.12 -0.82 13.15
N LEU A 37 -6.51 -0.52 14.30
CA LEU A 37 -7.23 -0.11 15.51
C LEU A 37 -7.97 1.21 15.31
N SER A 38 -7.36 2.20 14.65
CA SER A 38 -8.03 3.46 14.32
C SER A 38 -9.25 3.24 13.40
N ALA A 39 -9.11 2.39 12.38
CA ALA A 39 -10.22 2.04 11.49
C ALA A 39 -11.31 1.24 12.21
N ALA A 40 -10.94 0.30 13.08
CA ALA A 40 -11.88 -0.42 13.93
C ALA A 40 -12.64 0.54 14.84
N LEU A 41 -11.93 1.42 15.54
CA LEU A 41 -12.53 2.44 16.39
C LEU A 41 -13.51 3.31 15.61
N TYR A 42 -13.15 3.79 14.41
CA TYR A 42 -14.06 4.52 13.53
C TYR A 42 -15.31 3.70 13.19
N VAL A 43 -15.15 2.43 12.78
CA VAL A 43 -16.27 1.57 12.40
C VAL A 43 -17.20 1.26 13.57
N TYR A 44 -16.67 1.15 14.79
CA TYR A 44 -17.45 0.89 16.01
C TYR A 44 -18.12 2.14 16.58
N THR A 45 -17.55 3.33 16.37
CA THR A 45 -18.10 4.59 16.88
C THR A 45 -18.98 5.33 15.88
N ALA A 46 -18.82 5.07 14.57
CA ALA A 46 -19.63 5.67 13.53
C ALA A 46 -21.10 5.25 13.64
N ARG A 47 -22.01 6.23 13.53
CA ARG A 47 -23.45 5.98 13.53
C ARG A 47 -23.83 5.11 12.31
N PRO A 48 -24.58 4.03 12.51
CA PRO A 48 -25.00 3.15 11.42
C PRO A 48 -26.00 3.87 10.50
N VAL A 49 -25.79 3.80 9.18
CA VAL A 49 -26.72 4.36 8.19
C VAL A 49 -27.46 3.22 7.49
N TYR A 50 -28.78 3.28 7.53
CA TYR A 50 -29.71 2.35 6.92
C TYR A 50 -30.20 2.88 5.59
N SER A 51 -30.56 1.97 4.69
CA SER A 51 -30.98 2.30 3.34
C SER A 51 -32.23 1.49 3.00
N ALA A 52 -33.33 2.17 2.69
CA ALA A 52 -34.60 1.55 2.29
C ALA A 52 -34.88 1.90 0.82
N THR A 53 -35.32 0.92 0.03
CA THR A 53 -35.50 1.08 -1.43
C THR A 53 -36.90 0.67 -1.84
N SER A 54 -37.60 1.55 -2.56
CA SER A 54 -38.88 1.29 -3.21
C SER A 54 -38.69 1.18 -4.72
N LEU A 55 -39.36 0.22 -5.34
CA LEU A 55 -39.27 -0.08 -6.77
C LEU A 55 -40.50 0.47 -7.50
N VAL A 56 -40.27 1.35 -8.47
CA VAL A 56 -41.34 1.96 -9.28
C VAL A 56 -41.18 1.57 -10.75
N LEU A 57 -42.27 1.14 -11.38
CA LEU A 57 -42.38 0.92 -12.82
C LEU A 57 -42.86 2.21 -13.48
N ILE A 58 -42.14 2.62 -14.53
CA ILE A 58 -42.50 3.76 -15.37
C ILE A 58 -42.64 3.26 -16.81
N GLU A 59 -43.85 3.29 -17.34
CA GLU A 59 -44.15 2.91 -18.71
C GLU A 59 -44.24 4.16 -19.59
N LYS A 60 -43.52 4.16 -20.73
CA LYS A 60 -43.70 5.23 -21.72
C LYS A 60 -45.04 5.01 -22.40
N GLU A 61 -45.85 6.06 -22.45
CA GLU A 61 -47.10 6.07 -23.20
C GLU A 61 -46.80 5.79 -24.68
N ARG A 62 -47.42 4.74 -25.22
CA ARG A 62 -47.41 4.54 -26.66
C ARG A 62 -48.44 5.51 -27.22
N LEU A 63 -47.97 6.57 -27.86
CA LEU A 63 -48.79 7.27 -28.85
C LEU A 63 -49.09 6.23 -29.93
N ASP A 64 -50.31 5.70 -29.95
CA ASP A 64 -50.72 4.77 -31.00
C ASP A 64 -50.66 5.53 -32.32
N LYS A 65 -49.78 5.05 -33.21
CA LYS A 65 -49.47 5.69 -34.48
C LYS A 65 -50.68 5.60 -35.41
N THR A 66 -51.58 6.57 -35.32
CA THR A 66 -52.61 6.76 -36.35
C THR A 66 -52.16 7.89 -37.29
N TYR A 67 -51.59 7.44 -38.41
CA TYR A 67 -51.31 8.14 -39.68
C TYR A 67 -51.22 9.68 -39.67
N THR A 68 -49.99 10.17 -39.73
CA THR A 68 -49.68 11.36 -40.54
C THR A 68 -48.24 11.22 -41.06
N GLU A 69 -48.10 11.06 -42.38
CA GLU A 69 -46.80 11.13 -43.04
C GLU A 69 -46.25 12.56 -42.92
N GLY A 70 -45.12 12.71 -42.23
CA GLY A 70 -44.41 13.98 -42.14
C GLY A 70 -43.48 14.06 -40.94
N MET A 71 -42.18 13.81 -41.17
CA MET A 71 -41.04 14.00 -40.26
C MET A 71 -41.25 13.59 -38.80
N MET A 72 -40.90 12.35 -38.47
CA MET A 72 -40.78 11.91 -37.09
C MET A 72 -39.46 12.40 -36.48
N VAL A 73 -39.54 13.28 -35.49
CA VAL A 73 -38.49 13.39 -34.46
C VAL A 73 -38.76 12.24 -33.49
N GLU A 74 -38.04 11.13 -33.67
CA GLU A 74 -37.99 10.07 -32.66
C GLU A 74 -37.33 10.65 -31.41
N THR A 75 -38.11 11.14 -30.44
CA THR A 75 -37.57 11.41 -29.11
C THR A 75 -37.15 10.06 -28.55
N THR A 76 -35.83 9.85 -28.44
CA THR A 76 -35.24 8.60 -27.98
C THR A 76 -35.93 8.15 -26.69
N ALA A 77 -36.25 6.86 -26.57
CA ALA A 77 -36.93 6.32 -25.39
C ALA A 77 -36.23 6.70 -24.08
N ASP A 78 -34.91 6.90 -24.13
CA ASP A 78 -34.07 7.32 -23.02
C ASP A 78 -34.41 8.71 -22.47
N ASP A 79 -34.82 9.68 -23.30
CA ASP A 79 -35.12 11.05 -22.85
C ASP A 79 -36.35 11.09 -21.94
N TYR A 80 -37.34 10.24 -22.25
CA TYR A 80 -38.53 10.09 -21.42
C TYR A 80 -38.15 9.62 -20.02
N TYR A 81 -37.36 8.56 -19.91
CA TYR A 81 -36.95 8.02 -18.62
C TYR A 81 -36.08 8.99 -17.82
N GLN A 82 -35.14 9.67 -18.47
CA GLN A 82 -34.32 10.70 -17.83
C GLN A 82 -35.16 11.84 -17.26
N THR A 83 -36.21 12.26 -17.98
CA THR A 83 -37.15 13.27 -17.50
C THR A 83 -37.87 12.79 -16.25
N GLN A 84 -38.36 11.54 -16.23
CA GLN A 84 -39.04 10.97 -15.07
C GLN A 84 -38.11 10.85 -13.84
N TYR A 85 -36.84 10.46 -14.04
CA TYR A 85 -35.87 10.38 -12.94
C TYR A 85 -35.58 11.75 -12.31
N ARG A 86 -35.52 12.81 -13.13
CA ARG A 86 -35.36 14.19 -12.64
C ARG A 86 -36.61 14.68 -11.91
N LEU A 87 -37.80 14.33 -12.38
CA LEU A 87 -39.06 14.68 -11.70
C LEU A 87 -39.17 13.98 -10.33
N LEU A 88 -38.76 12.72 -10.23
CA LEU A 88 -38.65 11.96 -8.98
C LEU A 88 -37.71 12.61 -7.96
N LYS A 89 -36.65 13.26 -8.42
CA LYS A 89 -35.71 14.02 -7.58
C LYS A 89 -35.98 15.53 -7.60
N SER A 90 -37.16 15.96 -8.05
CA SER A 90 -37.47 17.38 -8.14
C SER A 90 -37.63 18.01 -6.76
N ARG A 91 -37.17 19.25 -6.61
CA ARG A 91 -37.28 19.99 -5.35
C ARG A 91 -38.74 20.16 -4.90
N THR A 92 -39.68 20.27 -5.83
CA THR A 92 -41.12 20.37 -5.54
C THR A 92 -41.64 19.11 -4.87
N LEU A 93 -41.33 17.94 -5.42
CA LEU A 93 -41.76 16.66 -4.86
C LEU A 93 -41.10 16.41 -3.50
N LEU A 94 -39.78 16.64 -3.40
CA LEU A 94 -39.05 16.51 -2.13
C LEU A 94 -39.57 17.46 -1.06
N LYS A 95 -39.91 18.71 -1.42
CA LYS A 95 -40.52 19.68 -0.49
C LYS A 95 -41.88 19.18 0.00
N LYS A 96 -42.73 18.70 -0.90
CA LYS A 96 -44.06 18.20 -0.56
C LYS A 96 -43.97 16.99 0.39
N VAL A 97 -43.02 16.06 0.17
CA VAL A 97 -42.74 14.97 1.13
C VAL A 97 -42.22 15.51 2.46
N TYR A 98 -41.26 16.44 2.43
CA TYR A 98 -40.66 17.04 3.62
C TYR A 98 -41.70 17.70 4.53
N ASP A 99 -42.61 18.47 3.92
CA ASP A 99 -43.67 19.18 4.63
C ASP A 99 -44.77 18.21 5.11
N THR A 100 -45.22 17.27 4.26
CA THR A 100 -46.31 16.32 4.58
C THR A 100 -45.92 15.35 5.70
N MET A 101 -44.66 14.93 5.76
CA MET A 101 -44.16 14.02 6.78
C MET A 101 -43.55 14.73 8.00
N GLU A 102 -43.64 16.06 8.05
CA GLU A 102 -43.06 16.89 9.11
C GLU A 102 -41.57 16.57 9.39
N LEU A 103 -40.77 16.32 8.33
CA LEU A 103 -39.39 15.86 8.48
C LEU A 103 -38.48 16.87 9.19
N SER A 104 -38.89 18.13 9.28
CA SER A 104 -38.24 19.15 10.10
C SER A 104 -38.13 18.79 11.59
N LYS A 105 -38.99 17.90 12.09
CA LYS A 105 -38.98 17.42 13.48
C LYS A 105 -38.06 16.22 13.71
N THR A 106 -37.52 15.61 12.65
CA THR A 106 -36.63 14.44 12.73
C THR A 106 -35.16 14.85 12.76
N GLU A 107 -34.33 14.17 13.56
CA GLU A 107 -32.90 14.51 13.71
C GLU A 107 -32.15 14.46 12.37
N ASP A 108 -32.47 13.47 11.54
CA ASP A 108 -31.80 13.20 10.25
C ASP A 108 -32.03 14.29 9.20
N PHE A 109 -33.18 14.96 9.25
CA PHE A 109 -33.61 15.93 8.23
C PHE A 109 -33.83 17.34 8.80
N ALA A 110 -33.46 17.60 10.05
CA ALA A 110 -33.55 18.93 10.68
C ALA A 110 -32.81 20.04 9.89
N GLY A 111 -31.80 19.66 9.09
CA GLY A 111 -31.06 20.57 8.18
C GLY A 111 -31.85 21.04 6.94
N GLY A 112 -33.14 20.72 6.83
CA GLY A 112 -33.99 21.16 5.73
C GLY A 112 -33.99 20.21 4.53
N ILE A 113 -34.63 20.65 3.44
CA ILE A 113 -34.82 19.87 2.20
C ILE A 113 -33.47 19.42 1.59
N GLY A 114 -32.38 20.18 1.82
CA GLY A 114 -31.04 19.80 1.34
C GLY A 114 -30.48 18.53 1.99
N ALA A 115 -30.88 18.20 3.22
CA ALA A 115 -30.53 16.94 3.86
C ALA A 115 -31.28 15.77 3.21
N LEU A 116 -32.58 15.95 2.93
CA LEU A 116 -33.40 14.98 2.22
C LEU A 116 -32.90 14.73 0.79
N ASP A 117 -32.57 15.77 0.02
CA ASP A 117 -32.05 15.63 -1.34
C ASP A 117 -30.73 14.82 -1.42
N LYS A 118 -29.86 14.95 -0.41
CA LYS A 118 -28.63 14.15 -0.28
C LYS A 118 -28.92 12.70 0.11
N ALA A 119 -29.94 12.47 0.92
CA ALA A 119 -30.35 11.14 1.38
C ALA A 119 -31.09 10.33 0.30
N VAL A 120 -31.74 11.00 -0.66
CA VAL A 120 -32.50 10.36 -1.74
C VAL A 120 -31.64 10.10 -2.96
N THR A 121 -31.60 8.85 -3.40
CA THR A 121 -30.95 8.39 -4.63
C THR A 121 -31.96 7.71 -5.55
N VAL A 122 -32.04 8.15 -6.80
CA VAL A 122 -32.88 7.56 -7.84
C VAL A 122 -31.98 6.81 -8.82
N SER A 123 -32.09 5.49 -8.86
CA SER A 123 -31.20 4.62 -9.66
C SER A 123 -32.00 3.78 -10.65
N PRO A 124 -31.86 4.00 -11.97
CA PRO A 124 -32.54 3.17 -12.97
C PRO A 124 -31.94 1.77 -13.05
N ILE A 125 -32.78 0.76 -13.26
CA ILE A 125 -32.33 -0.60 -13.51
C ILE A 125 -32.11 -0.77 -15.02
N ARG A 126 -30.87 -1.08 -15.41
CA ARG A 126 -30.45 -1.16 -16.82
C ARG A 126 -31.37 -2.09 -17.62
N ARG A 127 -31.71 -1.66 -18.84
CA ARG A 127 -32.57 -2.39 -19.80
C ARG A 127 -33.95 -2.74 -19.22
N SER A 128 -34.45 -1.92 -18.30
CA SER A 128 -35.77 -2.11 -17.71
C SER A 128 -36.51 -0.79 -17.59
N ARG A 129 -37.82 -0.89 -17.36
CA ARG A 129 -38.72 0.22 -17.05
C ARG A 129 -38.77 0.55 -15.56
N LEU A 130 -37.87 -0.04 -14.77
CA LEU A 130 -37.89 0.01 -13.33
C LEU A 130 -36.88 1.02 -12.80
N VAL A 131 -37.24 1.69 -11.73
CA VAL A 131 -36.38 2.63 -11.00
C VAL A 131 -36.43 2.35 -9.52
N ASN A 132 -35.24 2.29 -8.91
CA ASN A 132 -35.08 2.21 -7.46
C ASN A 132 -35.05 3.63 -6.88
N ILE A 133 -35.90 3.86 -5.89
CA ILE A 133 -35.91 5.07 -5.07
C ILE A 133 -35.38 4.67 -3.70
N THR A 134 -34.13 5.02 -3.45
CA THR A 134 -33.41 4.66 -2.23
C THR A 134 -33.28 5.86 -1.31
N VAL A 135 -33.61 5.70 -0.03
CA VAL A 135 -33.46 6.73 1.00
C VAL A 135 -32.52 6.23 2.10
N GLU A 136 -31.54 7.06 2.46
CA GLU A 136 -30.60 6.81 3.56
C GLU A 136 -31.00 7.57 4.84
N SER A 137 -30.90 6.91 6.00
CA SER A 137 -31.30 7.45 7.31
C SER A 137 -30.55 6.72 8.43
N TYR A 138 -30.30 7.37 9.56
CA TYR A 138 -29.84 6.72 10.80
C TYR A 138 -30.96 5.91 11.46
N ASP A 139 -32.23 6.26 11.19
CA ASP A 139 -33.41 5.49 11.59
C ASP A 139 -33.92 4.62 10.41
N PRO A 140 -33.93 3.27 10.54
CA PRO A 140 -34.38 2.37 9.47
C PRO A 140 -35.89 2.50 9.16
N GLU A 141 -36.73 2.80 10.14
CA GLU A 141 -38.16 3.00 9.91
C GLU A 141 -38.41 4.31 9.14
N LEU A 142 -37.69 5.37 9.53
CA LEU A 142 -37.79 6.66 8.86
C LEU A 142 -37.37 6.57 7.38
N ALA A 143 -36.25 5.91 7.05
CA ALA A 143 -35.85 5.68 5.65
C ALA A 143 -36.97 5.00 4.85
N THR A 144 -37.61 4.00 5.44
CA THR A 144 -38.67 3.21 4.81
C THR A 144 -39.91 4.06 4.56
N ARG A 145 -40.37 4.80 5.57
CA ARG A 145 -41.53 5.69 5.46
C ARG A 145 -41.29 6.76 4.39
N VAL A 146 -40.11 7.37 4.36
CA VAL A 146 -39.76 8.42 3.39
C VAL A 146 -39.68 7.86 1.97
N ALA A 147 -39.05 6.70 1.76
CA ALA A 147 -38.98 6.05 0.45
C ALA A 147 -40.37 5.71 -0.10
N ASN A 148 -41.25 5.16 0.75
CA ASN A 148 -42.62 4.83 0.39
C ASN A 148 -43.47 6.08 0.12
N ALA A 149 -43.38 7.10 0.98
CA ALA A 149 -44.10 8.36 0.78
C ALA A 149 -43.67 9.07 -0.50
N LEU A 150 -42.37 9.10 -0.81
CA LEU A 150 -41.87 9.69 -2.04
C LEU A 150 -42.39 8.95 -3.29
N SER A 151 -42.40 7.62 -3.25
CA SER A 151 -42.91 6.78 -4.34
C SER A 151 -44.42 6.96 -4.54
N ALA A 152 -45.18 6.96 -3.44
CA ALA A 152 -46.63 7.15 -3.47
C ALA A 152 -47.01 8.54 -3.96
N LEU A 153 -46.30 9.57 -3.50
CA LEU A 153 -46.54 10.95 -3.91
C LEU A 153 -46.22 11.17 -5.39
N PHE A 154 -45.14 10.56 -5.90
CA PHE A 154 -44.82 10.62 -7.31
C PHE A 154 -45.92 10.00 -8.18
N VAL A 155 -46.42 8.83 -7.78
CA VAL A 155 -47.52 8.15 -8.48
C VAL A 155 -48.80 9.00 -8.43
N SER A 156 -49.14 9.56 -7.27
CA SER A 156 -50.34 10.41 -7.13
C SER A 156 -50.24 11.69 -7.97
N GLU A 157 -49.08 12.35 -8.00
CA GLU A 157 -48.84 13.54 -8.83
C GLU A 157 -48.93 13.22 -10.32
N ASN A 158 -48.43 12.05 -10.74
CA ASN A 158 -48.53 11.61 -12.13
C ASN A 158 -50.00 11.39 -12.53
N ILE A 159 -50.78 10.75 -11.67
CA ILE A 159 -52.23 10.54 -11.87
C ILE A 159 -52.96 11.88 -11.88
N GLU A 160 -52.70 12.78 -10.92
CA GLU A 160 -53.37 14.08 -10.82
C GLU A 160 -53.06 14.97 -12.03
N SER A 161 -51.79 15.04 -12.46
CA SER A 161 -51.40 15.78 -13.65
C SER A 161 -52.09 15.26 -14.91
N LYS A 162 -52.21 13.93 -15.07
CA LYS A 162 -52.96 13.31 -16.17
C LYS A 162 -54.46 13.63 -16.09
N LEU A 163 -55.06 13.54 -14.90
CA LEU A 163 -56.47 13.82 -14.70
C LEU A 163 -56.81 15.30 -14.94
N PHE A 164 -55.92 16.22 -14.59
CA PHE A 164 -56.08 17.65 -14.86
C PHE A 164 -56.12 17.93 -16.37
N ILE A 165 -55.11 17.45 -17.12
CA ILE A 165 -55.04 17.59 -18.59
C ILE A 165 -56.28 16.95 -19.23
N SER A 166 -56.65 15.76 -18.75
CA SER A 166 -57.82 15.07 -19.27
C SER A 166 -59.10 15.83 -18.98
N LYS A 167 -59.29 16.39 -17.79
CA LYS A 167 -60.49 17.15 -17.42
C LYS A 167 -60.66 18.42 -18.25
N GLU A 168 -59.57 19.14 -18.53
CA GLU A 168 -59.57 20.33 -19.37
C GLU A 168 -59.97 19.99 -20.82
N ILE A 169 -59.42 18.92 -21.38
CA ILE A 169 -59.76 18.47 -22.75
C ILE A 169 -61.18 17.86 -22.78
N LEU A 170 -61.56 17.08 -21.76
CA LEU A 170 -62.89 16.48 -21.63
C LEU A 170 -63.99 17.54 -21.55
N GLY A 171 -63.76 18.68 -20.88
CA GLY A 171 -64.75 19.76 -20.81
C GLY A 171 -65.07 20.38 -22.17
N VAL A 172 -64.08 20.45 -23.08
CA VAL A 172 -64.27 20.94 -24.45
C VAL A 172 -64.83 19.85 -25.37
N LEU A 173 -64.40 18.60 -25.20
CA LEU A 173 -64.85 17.48 -26.03
C LEU A 173 -66.23 16.95 -25.63
N PHE A 174 -66.61 17.00 -24.35
CA PHE A 174 -67.86 16.45 -23.82
C PHE A 174 -68.60 17.50 -22.97
N PRO A 175 -69.16 18.56 -23.60
CA PRO A 175 -69.79 19.66 -22.88
C PRO A 175 -71.05 19.25 -22.08
N GLU A 176 -71.62 18.08 -22.35
CA GLU A 176 -72.74 17.51 -21.59
C GLU A 176 -72.36 17.02 -20.19
N MET A 177 -71.06 16.85 -19.90
CA MET A 177 -70.56 16.43 -18.58
C MET A 177 -70.51 17.58 -17.57
N ASP A 178 -70.44 18.83 -18.03
CA ASP A 178 -70.62 20.00 -17.18
C ASP A 178 -72.12 20.27 -17.05
N GLY A 179 -72.73 19.78 -15.98
CA GLY A 179 -74.18 19.83 -15.69
C GLY A 179 -74.82 21.21 -15.54
N LYS A 180 -74.34 22.24 -16.25
CA LYS A 180 -74.84 23.62 -16.25
C LYS A 180 -75.78 23.97 -17.41
N SER A 181 -76.03 23.09 -18.37
CA SER A 181 -76.94 23.39 -19.51
C SER A 181 -78.39 22.90 -19.37
N ALA A 182 -78.78 22.30 -18.25
CA ALA A 182 -80.18 21.91 -18.01
C ALA A 182 -80.95 22.94 -17.16
N ARG A 183 -80.99 24.21 -17.57
CA ARG A 183 -82.02 25.19 -17.16
C ARG A 183 -81.96 26.45 -18.00
N GLY A 184 -82.83 26.55 -19.00
CA GLY A 184 -83.02 27.74 -19.82
C GLY A 184 -83.56 27.39 -21.19
N GLY A 185 -84.88 27.37 -21.34
CA GLY A 185 -85.53 27.12 -22.63
C GLY A 185 -85.33 28.28 -23.60
N GLY A 186 -85.24 27.95 -24.89
CA GLY A 186 -85.41 28.90 -25.99
C GLY A 186 -84.17 29.71 -26.40
N ALA A 187 -83.07 29.05 -26.75
CA ALA A 187 -82.02 29.65 -27.56
C ALA A 187 -81.42 28.58 -28.49
N SER A 188 -81.14 28.93 -29.75
CA SER A 188 -80.40 28.07 -30.70
C SER A 188 -79.22 27.39 -30.01
N PRO A 189 -78.91 26.11 -30.33
CA PRO A 189 -77.77 25.44 -29.76
C PRO A 189 -76.53 26.30 -30.01
N ALA A 190 -75.90 26.77 -28.94
CA ALA A 190 -74.63 27.48 -29.02
C ALA A 190 -73.69 26.58 -29.84
N LYS A 191 -73.23 27.06 -31.02
CA LYS A 191 -72.23 26.36 -31.82
C LYS A 191 -71.04 26.09 -30.91
N ILE A 192 -70.86 24.84 -30.49
CA ILE A 192 -69.72 24.45 -29.66
C ILE A 192 -68.48 24.76 -30.49
N GLN A 193 -67.62 25.64 -29.96
CA GLN A 193 -66.52 26.21 -30.71
C GLN A 193 -65.34 25.24 -30.78
N TYR A 194 -65.49 24.18 -31.59
CA TYR A 194 -64.43 23.21 -31.88
C TYR A 194 -63.28 23.83 -32.70
N ASP A 195 -63.48 25.02 -33.25
CA ASP A 195 -62.53 25.73 -34.10
C ASP A 195 -61.21 26.11 -33.40
N SER A 196 -61.19 26.17 -32.07
CA SER A 196 -60.01 26.49 -31.27
C SER A 196 -59.21 25.27 -30.83
N LEU A 197 -59.71 24.05 -31.08
CA LEU A 197 -59.00 22.83 -30.70
C LEU A 197 -57.71 22.69 -31.51
N PRO A 198 -56.54 22.47 -30.87
CA PRO A 198 -55.25 22.39 -31.57
C PRO A 198 -55.23 21.39 -32.73
N ALA A 199 -55.88 20.23 -32.60
CA ALA A 199 -55.93 19.25 -33.70
C ALA A 199 -56.83 19.69 -34.87
N VAL A 200 -57.87 20.49 -34.62
CA VAL A 200 -58.72 21.06 -35.67
C VAL A 200 -57.99 22.20 -36.36
N VAL A 201 -57.30 23.05 -35.58
CA VAL A 201 -56.46 24.15 -36.09
C VAL A 201 -55.31 23.60 -36.93
N ASN A 202 -54.67 22.51 -36.51
CA ASN A 202 -53.51 21.93 -37.20
C ASN A 202 -53.89 20.97 -38.35
N SER A 203 -55.18 20.69 -38.58
CA SER A 203 -55.59 19.81 -39.68
C SER A 203 -55.39 20.50 -41.04
N PRO A 204 -54.50 20.00 -41.92
CA PRO A 204 -54.22 20.63 -43.22
C PRO A 204 -55.47 20.70 -44.10
N LEU A 205 -56.33 19.69 -44.01
CA LEU A 205 -57.58 19.62 -44.77
C LEU A 205 -58.59 20.66 -44.27
N VAL A 206 -58.75 20.82 -42.95
CA VAL A 206 -59.63 21.84 -42.37
C VAL A 206 -59.12 23.24 -42.73
N GLN A 207 -57.80 23.49 -42.66
CA GLN A 207 -57.21 24.77 -43.06
C GLN A 207 -57.36 25.05 -44.56
N ASN A 208 -57.16 24.04 -45.41
CA ASN A 208 -57.38 24.17 -46.85
C ASN A 208 -58.85 24.52 -47.16
N LEU A 209 -59.80 23.80 -46.54
CA LEU A 209 -61.23 24.08 -46.69
C LEU A 209 -61.62 25.47 -46.16
N LYS A 210 -61.07 25.90 -45.02
CA LYS A 210 -61.26 27.27 -44.50
C LYS A 210 -60.68 28.32 -45.46
N GLY A 211 -59.53 28.05 -46.08
CA GLY A 211 -58.95 28.90 -47.12
C GLY A 211 -59.84 29.00 -48.37
N ILE A 212 -60.42 27.88 -48.80
CA ILE A 212 -61.39 27.85 -49.91
C ILE A 212 -62.64 28.65 -49.52
N HIS A 213 -63.18 28.45 -48.32
CA HIS A 213 -64.35 29.19 -47.83
C HIS A 213 -64.07 30.69 -47.80
N ALA A 214 -62.93 31.12 -47.23
CA ALA A 214 -62.54 32.53 -47.18
C ALA A 214 -62.37 33.15 -48.58
N ASN A 215 -61.88 32.41 -49.56
CA ASN A 215 -61.79 32.89 -50.95
C ASN A 215 -63.19 33.05 -51.58
N LEU A 216 -64.09 32.09 -51.37
CA LEU A 216 -65.48 32.19 -51.82
C LEU A 216 -66.20 33.36 -51.15
N GLU A 217 -65.95 33.57 -49.86
CA GLU A 217 -66.51 34.68 -49.07
C GLU A 217 -65.99 36.04 -49.54
N ALA A 218 -64.69 36.15 -49.83
CA ALA A 218 -64.12 37.36 -50.42
C ALA A 218 -64.73 37.68 -51.79
N ARG A 219 -64.89 36.67 -52.66
CA ARG A 219 -65.56 36.84 -53.96
C ARG A 219 -67.03 37.21 -53.81
N TRP A 220 -67.73 36.60 -52.86
CA TRP A 220 -69.11 36.95 -52.55
C TRP A 220 -69.20 38.40 -52.09
N GLY A 221 -68.28 38.86 -51.23
CA GLY A 221 -68.14 40.27 -50.82
C GLY A 221 -67.97 41.21 -52.00
N ASP A 222 -67.02 40.93 -52.90
CA ASP A 222 -66.74 41.76 -54.09
C ASP A 222 -67.91 41.87 -55.07
N LEU A 223 -68.64 40.77 -55.27
CA LEU A 223 -69.82 40.74 -56.16
C LEU A 223 -71.08 41.29 -55.48
N SER A 224 -71.21 41.18 -54.16
CA SER A 224 -72.38 41.65 -53.41
C SER A 224 -72.57 43.17 -53.45
N HIS A 225 -71.48 43.92 -53.68
CA HIS A 225 -71.52 45.36 -53.90
C HIS A 225 -72.06 45.75 -55.29
N ARG A 226 -72.02 44.84 -56.27
CA ARG A 226 -72.38 45.11 -57.67
C ARG A 226 -73.71 44.50 -58.09
N TYR A 227 -74.16 43.45 -57.40
CA TYR A 227 -75.35 42.69 -57.74
C TYR A 227 -76.29 42.56 -56.54
N THR A 228 -77.58 42.47 -56.80
CA THR A 228 -78.62 42.20 -55.77
C THR A 228 -78.57 40.74 -55.31
N ALA A 229 -79.02 40.48 -54.08
CA ALA A 229 -78.91 39.16 -53.43
C ALA A 229 -79.51 37.97 -54.21
N GLU A 230 -80.40 38.22 -55.16
CA GLU A 230 -81.05 37.21 -56.02
C GLU A 230 -80.28 36.93 -57.33
N HIS A 231 -79.16 37.62 -57.58
CA HIS A 231 -78.39 37.42 -58.79
C HIS A 231 -77.85 35.97 -58.88
N PRO A 232 -77.98 35.28 -60.03
CA PRO A 232 -77.65 33.87 -60.15
C PRO A 232 -76.24 33.50 -59.66
N GLU A 233 -75.24 34.36 -59.92
CA GLU A 233 -73.86 34.16 -59.44
C GLU A 233 -73.70 34.29 -57.92
N LEU A 234 -74.45 35.18 -57.26
CA LEU A 234 -74.40 35.35 -55.80
C LEU A 234 -75.07 34.18 -55.07
N VAL A 235 -76.19 33.68 -55.61
CA VAL A 235 -76.87 32.48 -55.09
C VAL A 235 -75.96 31.26 -55.25
N ARG A 236 -75.28 31.13 -56.41
CA ARG A 236 -74.31 30.06 -56.64
C ARG A 236 -73.14 30.12 -55.66
N LEU A 237 -72.51 31.28 -55.47
CA LEU A 237 -71.43 31.45 -54.50
C LEU A 237 -71.87 31.11 -53.07
N LYS A 238 -73.06 31.56 -52.67
CA LYS A 238 -73.64 31.24 -51.36
C LYS A 238 -73.82 29.72 -51.18
N SER A 239 -74.36 29.02 -52.18
CA SER A 239 -74.52 27.56 -52.14
C SER A 239 -73.17 26.83 -52.06
N GLN A 240 -72.15 27.34 -52.75
CA GLN A 240 -70.79 26.80 -52.68
C GLN A 240 -70.17 27.02 -51.30
N MET A 241 -70.35 28.20 -50.71
CA MET A 241 -69.93 28.48 -49.33
C MET A 241 -70.63 27.56 -48.34
N GLU A 242 -71.94 27.36 -48.45
CA GLU A 242 -72.71 26.44 -47.60
C GLU A 242 -72.24 24.98 -47.74
N ALA A 243 -71.90 24.54 -48.95
CA ALA A 243 -71.36 23.21 -49.20
C ALA A 243 -69.95 23.03 -48.60
N VAL A 244 -69.08 24.03 -48.75
CA VAL A 244 -67.73 24.02 -48.14
C VAL A 244 -67.82 24.08 -46.62
N ASN A 245 -68.70 24.91 -46.06
CA ASN A 245 -68.91 25.02 -44.62
C ASN A 245 -69.44 23.71 -44.03
N SER A 246 -70.40 23.05 -44.70
CA SER A 246 -70.86 21.72 -44.30
C SER A 246 -69.75 20.67 -44.31
N ARG A 247 -68.79 20.79 -45.24
CA ARG A 247 -67.61 19.92 -45.32
C ARG A 247 -66.59 20.21 -44.23
N ILE A 248 -66.37 21.48 -43.89
CA ILE A 248 -65.56 21.89 -42.72
C ILE A 248 -66.17 21.30 -41.46
N GLU A 249 -67.47 21.46 -41.23
CA GLU A 249 -68.16 20.92 -40.05
C GLU A 249 -68.10 19.38 -40.00
N GLY A 250 -68.25 18.70 -41.13
CA GLY A 250 -68.12 17.24 -41.22
C GLY A 250 -66.71 16.75 -40.89
N GLU A 251 -65.69 17.43 -41.40
CA GLU A 251 -64.29 17.07 -41.15
C GLU A 251 -63.88 17.39 -39.71
N THR A 252 -64.28 18.54 -39.19
CA THR A 252 -64.10 18.91 -37.78
C THR A 252 -64.75 17.89 -36.86
N ARG A 253 -65.97 17.41 -37.15
CA ARG A 253 -66.62 16.34 -36.38
C ARG A 253 -65.81 15.04 -36.37
N LYS A 254 -65.29 14.60 -37.51
CA LYS A 254 -64.43 13.39 -37.57
C LYS A 254 -63.16 13.54 -36.75
N VAL A 255 -62.50 14.70 -36.81
CA VAL A 255 -61.31 15.00 -36.01
C VAL A 255 -61.64 14.96 -34.51
N VAL A 256 -62.78 15.56 -34.12
CA VAL A 256 -63.25 15.57 -32.73
C VAL A 256 -63.65 14.17 -32.25
N GLU A 257 -64.35 13.37 -33.05
CA GLU A 257 -64.72 11.98 -32.72
C GLU A 257 -63.50 11.07 -32.59
N GLY A 258 -62.51 11.22 -33.49
CA GLY A 258 -61.23 10.52 -33.37
C GLY A 258 -60.49 10.87 -32.08
N MET A 259 -60.46 12.16 -31.72
CA MET A 259 -59.86 12.63 -30.47
C MET A 259 -60.61 12.13 -29.23
N ARG A 260 -61.96 12.11 -29.27
CA ARG A 260 -62.78 11.54 -28.19
C ARG A 260 -62.46 10.06 -27.97
N ALA A 261 -62.31 9.29 -29.04
CA ALA A 261 -61.99 7.87 -28.96
C ALA A 261 -60.57 7.65 -28.38
N ASP A 262 -59.58 8.42 -28.84
CA ASP A 262 -58.19 8.34 -28.37
C ASP A 262 -58.05 8.71 -26.88
N LEU A 263 -58.66 9.83 -26.45
CA LEU A 263 -58.63 10.26 -25.05
C LEU A 263 -59.33 9.28 -24.12
N SER A 264 -60.46 8.68 -24.55
CA SER A 264 -61.15 7.66 -23.76
C SER A 264 -60.30 6.39 -23.57
N GLY A 265 -59.44 6.06 -24.54
CA GLY A 265 -58.48 4.95 -24.45
C GLY A 265 -57.30 5.26 -23.53
N GLN A 266 -56.77 6.48 -23.58
CA GLN A 266 -55.59 6.91 -22.79
C GLN A 266 -55.90 7.05 -21.29
N LEU A 267 -57.13 7.43 -20.93
CA LEU A 267 -57.59 7.59 -19.54
C LEU A 267 -57.55 6.30 -18.70
N LEU A 268 -57.50 5.13 -19.33
CA LEU A 268 -57.50 3.83 -18.65
C LEU A 268 -56.07 3.32 -18.29
N GLY A 269 -55.01 3.96 -18.80
CA GLY A 269 -53.63 3.54 -18.60
C GLY A 269 -52.90 4.30 -17.49
N ASN A 270 -52.74 3.69 -16.31
CA ASN A 270 -51.79 4.19 -15.31
C ASN A 270 -50.36 3.78 -15.70
N ASN A 271 -49.57 4.75 -16.14
CA ASN A 271 -48.23 4.54 -16.68
C ASN A 271 -47.14 4.52 -15.59
N VAL A 272 -47.48 4.83 -14.33
CA VAL A 272 -46.53 4.78 -13.21
C VAL A 272 -47.16 4.00 -12.06
N ARG A 273 -46.49 2.95 -11.61
CA ARG A 273 -46.97 2.14 -10.47
C ARG A 273 -45.83 1.70 -9.58
N ILE A 274 -46.11 1.60 -8.28
CA ILE A 274 -45.19 0.96 -7.32
C ILE A 274 -45.26 -0.55 -7.58
N VAL A 275 -44.09 -1.16 -7.77
CA VAL A 275 -43.94 -2.61 -7.93
C VAL A 275 -43.72 -3.23 -6.57
N ASP A 276 -42.65 -2.80 -5.89
CA ASP A 276 -42.30 -3.25 -4.54
C ASP A 276 -42.16 -2.03 -3.61
N PRO A 277 -42.92 -1.94 -2.52
CA PRO A 277 -42.69 -0.90 -1.52
C PRO A 277 -41.38 -1.15 -0.77
N ALA A 278 -40.80 -0.08 -0.21
CA ALA A 278 -39.65 -0.19 0.66
C ALA A 278 -39.99 -0.97 1.94
N GLU A 279 -39.09 -1.88 2.31
CA GLU A 279 -39.09 -2.63 3.56
C GLU A 279 -38.08 -2.06 4.57
N VAL A 280 -38.32 -2.31 5.86
CA VAL A 280 -37.42 -1.89 6.94
C VAL A 280 -36.09 -2.66 6.86
N PRO A 281 -34.95 -1.99 6.62
CA PRO A 281 -33.67 -2.67 6.47
C PRO A 281 -33.19 -3.26 7.80
N ARG A 282 -32.88 -4.57 7.80
CA ARG A 282 -32.42 -5.30 9.00
C ARG A 282 -30.97 -5.03 9.39
N SER A 283 -30.18 -4.44 8.50
CA SER A 283 -28.76 -4.19 8.72
C SER A 283 -28.32 -2.87 8.11
N PRO A 284 -27.33 -2.18 8.71
CA PRO A 284 -26.85 -0.91 8.19
C PRO A 284 -26.05 -1.10 6.89
N SER A 285 -26.27 -0.19 5.96
CA SER A 285 -25.55 -0.13 4.68
C SER A 285 -24.15 0.47 4.82
N LYS A 286 -23.94 1.36 5.81
CA LYS A 286 -22.65 2.03 6.09
C LYS A 286 -22.41 2.15 7.60
N PRO A 287 -21.13 2.14 8.03
CA PRO A 287 -19.95 1.79 7.25
C PRO A 287 -19.89 0.28 6.97
N ARG A 288 -19.37 -0.11 5.78
CA ARG A 288 -19.15 -1.52 5.44
C ARG A 288 -17.96 -2.06 6.21
N LYS A 289 -18.21 -2.56 7.43
CA LYS A 289 -17.20 -2.93 8.44
C LYS A 289 -16.00 -3.67 7.83
N LEU A 290 -16.25 -4.78 7.14
CA LEU A 290 -15.19 -5.60 6.54
C LEU A 290 -14.39 -4.85 5.48
N ARG A 291 -15.05 -4.13 4.56
CA ARG A 291 -14.38 -3.38 3.49
C ARG A 291 -13.46 -2.30 4.06
N THR A 292 -13.95 -1.53 5.04
CA THR A 292 -13.17 -0.46 5.68
C THR A 292 -11.95 -1.03 6.41
N LEU A 293 -12.12 -2.14 7.15
CA LEU A 293 -11.01 -2.80 7.85
C LEU A 293 -9.97 -3.39 6.90
N VAL A 294 -10.39 -4.03 5.80
CA VAL A 294 -9.48 -4.57 4.77
C VAL A 294 -8.67 -3.45 4.11
N ILE A 295 -9.31 -2.36 3.72
CA ILE A 295 -8.62 -1.20 3.11
C ILE A 295 -7.62 -0.60 4.10
N ALA A 296 -8.02 -0.42 5.37
CA ALA A 296 -7.13 0.10 6.40
C ALA A 296 -5.93 -0.84 6.67
N GLY A 297 -6.15 -2.15 6.70
CA GLY A 297 -5.08 -3.13 6.85
C GLY A 297 -4.08 -3.11 5.69
N LEU A 298 -4.56 -3.05 4.44
CA LEU A 298 -3.70 -2.96 3.26
C LEU A 298 -2.89 -1.67 3.24
N LEU A 299 -3.52 -0.52 3.54
CA LEU A 299 -2.83 0.77 3.64
C LEU A 299 -1.81 0.77 4.79
N GLY A 300 -2.16 0.19 5.93
CA GLY A 300 -1.26 0.04 7.08
C GLY A 300 -0.02 -0.78 6.77
N LEU A 301 -0.19 -1.89 6.05
CA LEU A 301 0.92 -2.75 5.62
C LEU A 301 1.83 -2.00 4.63
N LEU A 302 1.25 -1.33 3.63
CA LEU A 302 1.99 -0.55 2.64
C LEU A 302 2.81 0.57 3.31
N CYS A 303 2.17 1.40 4.14
CA CYS A 303 2.84 2.49 4.85
C CYS A 303 3.89 1.96 5.83
N GLY A 304 3.60 0.87 6.54
CA GLY A 304 4.55 0.23 7.44
C GLY A 304 5.80 -0.28 6.71
N TYR A 305 5.61 -0.87 5.53
CA TYR A 305 6.71 -1.33 4.68
C TYR A 305 7.56 -0.18 4.14
N LEU A 306 6.94 0.89 3.63
CA LEU A 306 7.66 2.08 3.15
C LEU A 306 8.46 2.75 4.28
N LEU A 307 7.87 2.86 5.48
CA LEU A 307 8.57 3.40 6.64
C LEU A 307 9.72 2.50 7.07
N ALA A 308 9.53 1.18 7.04
CA ALA A 308 10.58 0.20 7.33
C ALA A 308 11.77 0.34 6.38
N LEU A 309 11.52 0.51 5.06
CA LEU A 309 12.57 0.78 4.08
C LEU A 309 13.32 2.08 4.41
N GLY A 310 12.59 3.16 4.69
CA GLY A 310 13.21 4.45 5.04
C GLY A 310 14.10 4.34 6.28
N VAL A 311 13.63 3.69 7.34
CA VAL A 311 14.42 3.49 8.56
C VAL A 311 15.62 2.59 8.32
N ASP A 312 15.51 1.56 7.47
CA ASP A 312 16.63 0.66 7.19
C ASP A 312 17.74 1.35 6.39
N THR A 313 17.39 2.24 5.45
CA THR A 313 18.40 3.02 4.71
C THR A 313 19.20 3.98 5.59
N LEU A 314 18.64 4.39 6.73
CA LEU A 314 19.33 5.24 7.71
C LEU A 314 20.26 4.43 8.63
N ASP A 315 20.12 3.10 8.67
CA ASP A 315 20.98 2.23 9.47
C ASP A 315 22.30 1.96 8.75
N GLN A 316 23.33 2.69 9.17
CA GLN A 316 24.68 2.59 8.60
C GLN A 316 25.55 1.56 9.32
N THR A 317 25.00 0.67 10.15
CA THR A 317 25.81 -0.34 10.85
C THR A 317 26.14 -1.55 9.97
N ILE A 318 27.24 -2.24 10.29
CA ILE A 318 27.73 -3.41 9.53
C ILE A 318 27.03 -4.68 10.02
N HIS A 319 26.38 -5.40 9.11
CA HIS A 319 25.63 -6.63 9.42
C HIS A 319 25.86 -7.79 8.44
N SER A 320 26.62 -7.62 7.37
CA SER A 320 26.79 -8.63 6.33
C SER A 320 28.16 -8.55 5.67
N GLN A 321 28.50 -9.57 4.89
CA GLN A 321 29.68 -9.54 4.02
C GLN A 321 29.59 -8.38 3.04
N GLU A 322 28.43 -8.19 2.39
CA GLU A 322 28.20 -7.06 1.47
C GLU A 322 28.47 -5.71 2.15
N ASP A 323 28.08 -5.53 3.41
CA ASP A 323 28.34 -4.28 4.14
C ASP A 323 29.85 -4.02 4.30
N VAL A 324 30.65 -5.05 4.52
CA VAL A 324 32.11 -4.94 4.64
C VAL A 324 32.73 -4.57 3.30
N GLU A 325 32.36 -5.29 2.24
CA GLU A 325 32.96 -5.13 0.91
C GLU A 325 32.51 -3.81 0.26
N GLN A 326 31.22 -3.48 0.31
CA GLN A 326 30.66 -2.32 -0.37
C GLN A 326 30.78 -1.03 0.45
N LYS A 327 30.49 -1.06 1.77
CA LYS A 327 30.47 0.17 2.58
C LYS A 327 31.85 0.52 3.14
N VAL A 328 32.64 -0.48 3.54
CA VAL A 328 33.99 -0.25 4.11
C VAL A 328 35.06 -0.30 3.02
N GLY A 329 34.93 -1.17 2.02
CA GLY A 329 35.91 -1.35 0.96
C GLY A 329 37.07 -2.26 1.36
N LEU A 330 36.80 -3.30 2.17
CA LEU A 330 37.77 -4.31 2.60
C LEU A 330 37.30 -5.71 2.20
N SER A 331 38.24 -6.61 1.95
CA SER A 331 37.93 -8.03 1.75
C SER A 331 37.33 -8.64 3.02
N PHE A 332 36.29 -9.47 2.88
CA PHE A 332 35.70 -10.18 4.01
C PHE A 332 36.50 -11.45 4.33
N LEU A 333 37.00 -11.59 5.57
CA LEU A 333 37.74 -12.77 6.02
C LEU A 333 36.83 -13.82 6.68
N GLY A 334 35.67 -13.40 7.17
CA GLY A 334 34.73 -14.27 7.87
C GLY A 334 34.03 -13.59 9.04
N SER A 335 33.01 -14.28 9.56
CA SER A 335 32.25 -13.87 10.73
C SER A 335 32.54 -14.77 11.92
N VAL A 336 32.60 -14.19 13.12
CA VAL A 336 32.71 -14.93 14.37
C VAL A 336 31.44 -14.78 15.19
N PRO A 337 30.79 -15.89 15.60
CA PRO A 337 29.58 -15.84 16.41
C PRO A 337 29.82 -15.18 17.76
N MET A 338 28.77 -14.63 18.35
CA MET A 338 28.80 -14.16 19.73
C MET A 338 29.05 -15.34 20.66
N ALA A 339 30.28 -15.41 21.19
CA ALA A 339 30.67 -16.41 22.15
C ALA A 339 30.44 -15.89 23.58
N VAL A 340 29.81 -16.71 24.40
CA VAL A 340 29.76 -16.51 25.85
C VAL A 340 30.93 -17.30 26.43
N LEU A 341 31.96 -16.59 26.89
CA LEU A 341 33.07 -17.21 27.59
C LEU A 341 32.66 -17.52 29.04
N GLU A 342 32.75 -18.78 29.44
CA GLU A 342 32.56 -19.20 30.83
C GLU A 342 33.84 -18.90 31.63
N GLY A 343 34.00 -17.62 32.00
CA GLY A 343 35.19 -17.10 32.66
C GLY A 343 36.15 -16.41 31.68
N ASP A 344 37.18 -15.76 32.24
CA ASP A 344 38.10 -14.89 31.48
C ASP A 344 39.46 -15.54 31.20
N SER A 345 39.65 -16.84 31.50
CA SER A 345 40.92 -17.56 31.41
C SER A 345 41.21 -18.19 30.04
N SER A 346 42.47 -18.50 29.78
CA SER A 346 42.95 -19.14 28.55
C SER A 346 42.31 -20.52 28.33
N ASP A 347 41.98 -21.25 29.38
CA ASP A 347 41.24 -22.51 29.30
C ASP A 347 39.83 -22.31 28.72
N ALA A 348 39.17 -21.20 29.05
CA ALA A 348 37.84 -20.88 28.50
C ALA A 348 37.94 -20.64 26.98
N TYR A 349 38.98 -19.96 26.51
CA TYR A 349 39.26 -19.83 25.08
C TYR A 349 39.55 -21.19 24.43
N LEU A 350 40.40 -22.01 25.04
CA LEU A 350 40.76 -23.32 24.49
C LEU A 350 39.52 -24.22 24.36
N LYS A 351 38.66 -24.27 25.38
CA LYS A 351 37.38 -24.99 25.35
C LYS A 351 36.45 -24.44 24.28
N LEU A 352 36.35 -23.11 24.17
CA LEU A 352 35.53 -22.47 23.16
C LEU A 352 36.02 -22.77 21.75
N ILE A 353 37.33 -22.82 21.50
CA ILE A 353 37.89 -22.99 20.15
C ILE A 353 37.98 -24.48 19.76
N SER A 354 38.38 -25.33 20.70
CA SER A 354 38.72 -26.74 20.46
C SER A 354 37.63 -27.69 20.91
N GLY A 355 36.56 -27.18 21.50
CA GLY A 355 35.42 -27.96 21.93
C GLY A 355 34.83 -28.78 20.77
N PRO A 356 34.36 -30.00 21.03
CA PRO A 356 33.71 -30.82 20.02
C PRO A 356 32.52 -30.04 19.43
N LYS A 357 32.50 -29.89 18.10
CA LYS A 357 31.46 -29.13 17.36
C LYS A 357 31.43 -27.63 17.66
N SER A 358 32.57 -27.03 18.04
CA SER A 358 32.64 -25.59 18.24
C SER A 358 32.44 -24.80 16.94
N PHE A 359 31.33 -24.07 16.87
CA PHE A 359 31.06 -23.16 15.75
C PHE A 359 32.06 -21.99 15.68
N THR A 360 32.48 -21.48 16.85
CA THR A 360 33.52 -20.45 16.94
C THR A 360 34.86 -20.97 16.42
N GLY A 361 35.22 -22.20 16.77
CA GLY A 361 36.44 -22.86 16.31
C GLY A 361 36.51 -23.00 14.79
N GLU A 362 35.43 -23.50 14.17
CA GLU A 362 35.34 -23.60 12.70
C GLU A 362 35.40 -22.22 12.02
N SER A 363 34.73 -21.22 12.59
CA SER A 363 34.78 -19.83 12.08
C SER A 363 36.21 -19.28 12.08
N LEU A 364 36.99 -19.51 13.14
CA LEU A 364 38.38 -19.07 13.24
C LEU A 364 39.32 -19.84 12.31
N LYS A 365 39.10 -21.15 12.12
CA LYS A 365 39.82 -21.96 11.13
C LYS A 365 39.57 -21.45 9.70
N ASN A 366 38.33 -21.06 9.39
CA ASN A 366 37.99 -20.45 8.11
C ASN A 366 38.70 -19.10 7.91
N ILE A 367 38.67 -18.22 8.92
CA ILE A 367 39.42 -16.95 8.88
C ILE A 367 40.91 -17.21 8.65
N ARG A 368 41.50 -18.20 9.32
CA ARG A 368 42.90 -18.60 9.09
C ARG A 368 43.14 -19.00 7.63
N THR A 369 42.26 -19.82 7.06
CA THR A 369 42.38 -20.24 5.65
C THR A 369 42.28 -19.03 4.72
N MET A 370 41.36 -18.09 4.98
CA MET A 370 41.23 -16.86 4.17
C MET A 370 42.46 -15.96 4.27
N LEU A 371 43.08 -15.87 5.45
CA LEU A 371 44.37 -15.18 5.61
C LEU A 371 45.47 -15.83 4.77
N GLY A 372 45.46 -17.16 4.62
CA GLY A 372 46.36 -17.88 3.71
C GLY A 372 46.16 -17.47 2.25
N PHE A 373 44.91 -17.35 1.80
CA PHE A 373 44.61 -16.87 0.44
C PHE A 373 44.99 -15.42 0.21
N ALA A 374 44.75 -14.54 1.21
CA ALA A 374 45.15 -13.14 1.16
C ALA A 374 46.67 -12.94 1.01
N ALA A 375 47.46 -13.93 1.41
CA ALA A 375 48.92 -13.90 1.32
C ALA A 375 49.48 -14.24 -0.08
N ALA A 376 48.61 -14.49 -1.08
CA ALA A 376 48.98 -14.75 -2.48
C ALA A 376 50.06 -15.85 -2.66
N GLY A 377 49.99 -16.90 -1.84
CA GLY A 377 50.94 -18.02 -1.85
C GLY A 377 52.18 -17.83 -0.96
N GLY A 378 52.36 -16.65 -0.36
CA GLY A 378 53.36 -16.40 0.69
C GLY A 378 52.83 -16.68 2.10
N LYS A 379 53.72 -16.62 3.09
CA LYS A 379 53.35 -16.69 4.52
C LYS A 379 53.42 -15.28 5.13
N MET A 380 52.30 -14.78 5.66
CA MET A 380 52.32 -13.56 6.50
C MET A 380 52.87 -13.92 7.89
N HIS A 381 54.11 -13.54 8.17
CA HIS A 381 54.77 -13.83 9.44
C HIS A 381 54.26 -12.94 10.58
N CYS A 382 54.05 -11.64 10.33
CA CYS A 382 53.64 -10.68 11.34
C CYS A 382 52.29 -10.05 11.00
N LEU A 383 51.30 -10.28 11.86
CA LEU A 383 49.92 -9.82 11.70
C LEU A 383 49.52 -8.89 12.83
N LEU A 384 48.93 -7.74 12.49
CA LEU A 384 48.34 -6.81 13.46
C LEU A 384 46.84 -7.01 13.53
N VAL A 385 46.28 -7.22 14.72
CA VAL A 385 44.82 -7.19 14.92
C VAL A 385 44.44 -5.82 15.46
N THR A 386 43.59 -5.10 14.73
CA THR A 386 43.08 -3.77 15.12
C THR A 386 41.59 -3.68 14.85
N SER A 387 40.95 -2.60 15.26
CA SER A 387 39.51 -2.41 15.14
C SER A 387 39.16 -0.94 14.95
N THR A 388 37.91 -0.64 14.59
CA THR A 388 37.44 0.75 14.44
C THR A 388 37.40 1.44 15.81
N ALA A 389 36.81 0.79 16.80
CA ALA A 389 36.52 1.33 18.11
C ALA A 389 36.74 0.28 19.23
N GLN A 390 36.77 0.75 20.47
CA GLN A 390 36.91 -0.11 21.64
C GLN A 390 35.70 -1.04 21.80
N GLY A 391 35.94 -2.31 22.15
CA GLY A 391 34.87 -3.28 22.47
C GLY A 391 34.40 -4.15 21.29
N GLU A 392 35.05 -4.04 20.12
CA GLU A 392 34.73 -4.86 18.94
C GLU A 392 35.34 -6.27 19.01
N GLY A 393 36.20 -6.52 20.01
CA GLY A 393 36.75 -7.85 20.31
C GLY A 393 38.08 -8.17 19.60
N LYS A 394 38.87 -7.15 19.29
CA LYS A 394 40.26 -7.28 18.78
C LYS A 394 41.11 -8.29 19.56
N THR A 395 41.18 -8.15 20.88
CA THR A 395 41.91 -9.07 21.78
C THR A 395 41.38 -10.49 21.73
N PHE A 396 40.06 -10.66 21.64
CA PHE A 396 39.44 -11.97 21.50
C PHE A 396 39.88 -12.65 20.20
N ILE A 397 39.83 -11.92 19.08
CA ILE A 397 40.26 -12.42 17.76
C ILE A 397 41.77 -12.71 17.75
N ALA A 398 42.59 -11.84 18.34
CA ALA A 398 44.04 -12.01 18.42
C ALA A 398 44.44 -13.27 19.21
N ILE A 399 43.86 -13.45 20.42
CA ILE A 399 44.07 -14.65 21.24
C ILE A 399 43.61 -15.89 20.49
N SER A 400 42.41 -15.84 19.92
CA SER A 400 41.80 -17.01 19.30
C SER A 400 42.55 -17.46 18.05
N LEU A 401 42.98 -16.53 17.20
CA LEU A 401 43.82 -16.85 16.05
C LEU A 401 45.19 -17.37 16.48
N ALA A 402 45.80 -16.80 17.51
CA ALA A 402 47.08 -17.29 18.03
C ALA A 402 46.99 -18.75 18.50
N MET A 403 45.91 -19.12 19.19
CA MET A 403 45.65 -20.52 19.57
C MET A 403 45.44 -21.42 18.34
N VAL A 404 44.65 -20.97 17.36
CA VAL A 404 44.39 -21.75 16.13
C VAL A 404 45.66 -21.98 15.29
N PHE A 405 46.60 -21.04 15.27
CA PHE A 405 47.91 -21.22 14.64
C PHE A 405 48.79 -22.18 15.45
N ALA A 406 48.84 -22.05 16.78
CA ALA A 406 49.63 -22.92 17.66
C ALA A 406 49.19 -24.39 17.58
N GLN A 407 47.88 -24.63 17.54
CA GLN A 407 47.30 -25.97 17.37
C GLN A 407 47.62 -26.63 16.03
N LEU A 408 47.88 -25.84 14.97
CA LEU A 408 48.38 -26.35 13.69
C LEU A 408 49.89 -26.68 13.76
N GLY A 409 50.51 -26.42 14.90
CA GLY A 409 51.90 -26.71 15.16
C GLY A 409 52.86 -25.57 14.86
N GLU A 410 52.38 -24.37 14.49
CA GLU A 410 53.21 -23.17 14.33
C GLU A 410 53.73 -22.69 15.70
N ARG A 411 54.99 -22.25 15.78
CA ARG A 411 55.47 -21.48 16.94
C ARG A 411 54.95 -20.05 16.85
N VAL A 412 54.08 -19.67 17.79
CA VAL A 412 53.36 -18.39 17.76
C VAL A 412 53.85 -17.48 18.88
N LEU A 413 54.14 -16.21 18.55
CA LEU A 413 54.32 -15.14 19.53
C LEU A 413 53.12 -14.18 19.48
N LEU A 414 52.36 -14.10 20.57
CA LEU A 414 51.32 -13.10 20.76
C LEU A 414 51.87 -11.91 21.56
N ILE A 415 51.83 -10.72 21.00
CA ILE A 415 52.34 -9.49 21.59
C ILE A 415 51.18 -8.59 22.00
N GLU A 416 51.22 -8.10 23.23
CA GLU A 416 50.26 -7.10 23.73
C GLU A 416 50.62 -5.70 23.21
N GLY A 417 50.04 -5.31 22.08
CA GLY A 417 50.27 -4.00 21.45
C GLY A 417 49.45 -2.85 22.04
N ASP A 418 48.36 -3.13 22.77
CA ASP A 418 47.56 -2.16 23.51
C ASP A 418 48.16 -1.88 24.89
N LEU A 419 49.21 -1.05 24.93
CA LEU A 419 49.89 -0.65 26.16
C LEU A 419 49.00 0.22 27.08
N ARG A 420 47.84 0.69 26.61
CA ARG A 420 46.94 1.58 27.36
C ARG A 420 45.93 0.79 28.18
N ARG A 421 45.43 -0.31 27.62
CA ARG A 421 44.45 -1.18 28.28
C ARG A 421 44.86 -2.65 28.20
N PRO A 422 46.03 -3.01 28.76
CA PRO A 422 46.52 -4.37 28.68
C PRO A 422 45.62 -5.34 29.46
N ASN A 423 45.34 -6.49 28.84
CA ASN A 423 44.52 -7.56 29.36
C ASN A 423 45.10 -8.96 29.17
N LEU A 424 46.12 -9.19 28.32
CA LEU A 424 46.66 -10.52 28.02
C LEU A 424 47.16 -11.23 29.29
N HIS A 425 47.84 -10.52 30.20
CA HIS A 425 48.29 -11.11 31.47
C HIS A 425 47.13 -11.72 32.28
N LYS A 426 45.96 -11.07 32.31
CA LYS A 426 44.76 -11.61 32.98
C LYS A 426 44.18 -12.79 32.21
N ARG A 427 44.13 -12.69 30.88
CA ARG A 427 43.58 -13.74 30.01
C ARG A 427 44.36 -15.04 30.09
N PHE A 428 45.68 -14.97 30.23
CA PHE A 428 46.54 -16.16 30.31
C PHE A 428 47.02 -16.51 31.72
N GLY A 429 46.66 -15.73 32.75
CA GLY A 429 47.17 -15.94 34.12
C GLY A 429 48.69 -15.74 34.25
N LEU A 430 49.25 -14.78 33.50
CA LEU A 430 50.69 -14.52 33.41
C LEU A 430 51.14 -13.39 34.34
N SER A 431 52.44 -13.34 34.64
CA SER A 431 53.03 -12.23 35.39
C SER A 431 52.98 -10.94 34.57
N LYS A 432 52.65 -9.83 35.24
CA LYS A 432 52.59 -8.48 34.64
C LYS A 432 53.72 -7.55 35.09
N GLU A 433 54.72 -8.05 35.81
CA GLU A 433 55.76 -7.21 36.42
C GLU A 433 56.68 -6.56 35.37
N LYS A 434 57.16 -7.38 34.43
CA LYS A 434 57.99 -6.93 33.31
C LYS A 434 57.41 -7.50 32.01
N GLY A 435 57.59 -6.77 30.91
CA GLY A 435 57.04 -7.12 29.61
C GLY A 435 57.50 -6.15 28.54
N LEU A 436 56.67 -5.97 27.51
CA LEU A 436 56.97 -5.11 26.37
C LEU A 436 57.35 -3.68 26.79
N SER A 437 56.64 -3.05 27.73
CA SER A 437 56.97 -1.68 28.17
C SER A 437 58.36 -1.58 28.80
N HIS A 438 58.78 -2.60 29.55
CA HIS A 438 60.12 -2.67 30.14
C HIS A 438 61.18 -2.74 29.05
N PHE A 439 61.00 -3.64 28.07
CA PHE A 439 61.92 -3.77 26.96
C PHE A 439 62.00 -2.50 26.12
N LEU A 440 60.87 -1.86 25.81
CA LEU A 440 60.87 -0.63 25.00
C LEU A 440 61.55 0.55 25.70
N ALA A 441 61.43 0.64 27.02
CA ALA A 441 62.07 1.69 27.80
C ALA A 441 63.56 1.43 28.05
N TYR A 442 63.91 0.22 28.49
CA TYR A 442 65.22 -0.08 29.08
C TYR A 442 66.00 -1.18 28.38
N GLY A 443 65.36 -1.94 27.48
CA GLY A 443 65.92 -3.14 26.89
C GLY A 443 67.25 -2.88 26.17
N GLN A 444 68.24 -3.74 26.45
CA GLN A 444 69.60 -3.61 25.91
C GLN A 444 70.04 -4.81 25.06
N SER A 445 69.43 -5.99 25.24
CA SER A 445 69.83 -7.20 24.51
C SER A 445 68.66 -8.09 24.10
N ALA A 446 68.93 -8.99 23.17
CA ALA A 446 67.99 -10.03 22.75
C ALA A 446 67.71 -11.06 23.87
N ASP A 447 68.69 -11.33 24.73
CA ASP A 447 68.54 -12.27 25.85
C ASP A 447 67.57 -11.71 26.91
N GLU A 448 67.61 -10.39 27.13
CA GLU A 448 66.64 -9.71 28.00
C GLU A 448 65.23 -9.82 27.42
N LEU A 449 65.06 -9.61 26.11
CA LEU A 449 63.77 -9.80 25.45
C LEU A 449 63.25 -11.23 25.60
N GLU A 450 64.12 -12.23 25.38
CA GLU A 450 63.74 -13.64 25.49
C GLU A 450 63.26 -13.99 26.90
N GLY A 451 63.90 -13.42 27.94
CA GLY A 451 63.50 -13.59 29.34
C GLY A 451 62.17 -12.93 29.73
N LEU A 452 61.66 -11.99 28.93
CA LEU A 452 60.36 -11.32 29.16
C LEU A 452 59.18 -12.07 28.54
N ILE A 453 59.46 -13.02 27.64
CA ILE A 453 58.43 -13.78 26.93
C ILE A 453 58.02 -14.98 27.79
N GLN A 454 56.72 -15.09 28.04
CA GLN A 454 56.15 -16.13 28.88
C GLN A 454 55.45 -17.19 28.02
N ARG A 455 55.47 -18.45 28.45
CA ARG A 455 54.71 -19.51 27.77
C ARG A 455 53.24 -19.44 28.17
N ALA A 456 52.34 -19.58 27.20
CA ALA A 456 50.92 -19.68 27.50
C ALA A 456 50.63 -21.04 28.17
N PRO A 457 49.81 -21.09 29.25
CA PRO A 457 49.52 -22.36 29.93
C PRO A 457 48.77 -23.40 29.09
N VAL A 458 48.16 -22.97 27.98
CA VAL A 458 47.24 -23.79 27.16
C VAL A 458 47.89 -24.50 25.99
N ASP A 459 49.06 -24.05 25.54
CA ASP A 459 49.76 -24.62 24.38
C ASP A 459 51.26 -24.29 24.47
N GLU A 460 52.11 -25.31 24.38
CA GLU A 460 53.57 -25.16 24.49
C GLU A 460 54.19 -24.34 23.35
N LYS A 461 53.51 -24.25 22.21
CA LYS A 461 53.98 -23.51 21.03
C LYS A 461 53.49 -22.06 21.03
N LEU A 462 52.60 -21.69 21.96
CA LEU A 462 52.11 -20.33 22.11
C LEU A 462 52.90 -19.59 23.20
N HIS A 463 53.61 -18.55 22.79
CA HIS A 463 54.33 -17.64 23.68
C HIS A 463 53.66 -16.27 23.68
N VAL A 464 53.69 -15.59 24.81
CA VAL A 464 53.02 -14.31 25.03
C VAL A 464 54.02 -13.30 25.58
N LEU A 465 54.11 -12.15 24.91
CA LEU A 465 54.77 -10.96 25.41
C LEU A 465 53.70 -9.98 25.91
N VAL A 466 53.48 -9.98 27.22
CA VAL A 466 52.54 -9.07 27.88
C VAL A 466 53.07 -7.63 27.89
N CYS A 467 52.21 -6.65 28.14
CA CYS A 467 52.59 -5.25 28.26
C CYS A 467 53.61 -5.02 29.39
N GLY A 468 53.46 -5.72 30.52
CA GLY A 468 54.14 -5.36 31.77
C GLY A 468 53.41 -4.22 32.48
N GLN A 469 54.15 -3.35 33.19
CA GLN A 469 53.58 -2.14 33.78
C GLN A 469 53.12 -1.17 32.70
N ILE A 470 51.96 -0.52 32.91
CA ILE A 470 51.43 0.48 31.98
C ILE A 470 52.38 1.69 31.97
N PRO A 471 52.97 2.04 30.81
CA PRO A 471 53.88 3.17 30.74
C PRO A 471 53.13 4.51 30.73
N PRO A 472 53.78 5.61 31.18
CA PRO A 472 53.17 6.95 31.11
C PRO A 472 53.00 7.44 29.66
N ASN A 473 53.93 7.10 28.77
CA ASN A 473 53.94 7.54 27.36
C ASN A 473 53.93 6.36 26.36
N PRO A 474 52.79 5.66 26.17
CA PRO A 474 52.69 4.51 25.27
C PRO A 474 53.17 4.77 23.84
N SER A 475 52.72 5.86 23.21
CA SER A 475 53.01 6.16 21.80
C SER A 475 54.49 6.42 21.54
N GLU A 476 55.19 7.07 22.49
CA GLU A 476 56.63 7.32 22.39
C GLU A 476 57.45 6.04 22.50
N LEU A 477 57.02 5.10 23.35
CA LEU A 477 57.69 3.80 23.44
C LEU A 477 57.52 2.98 22.16
N LEU A 478 56.34 3.04 21.54
CA LEU A 478 56.04 2.35 20.29
C LEU A 478 56.76 2.94 19.07
N SER A 479 57.27 4.16 19.14
CA SER A 479 58.07 4.78 18.07
C SER A 479 59.58 4.55 18.21
N THR A 480 60.04 3.85 19.25
CA THR A 480 61.46 3.55 19.46
C THR A 480 61.99 2.53 18.42
N PRO A 481 63.30 2.53 18.12
CA PRO A 481 63.92 1.54 17.23
C PRO A 481 63.93 0.12 17.81
N ARG A 482 63.44 -0.07 19.04
CA ARG A 482 63.32 -1.39 19.68
C ARG A 482 62.19 -2.22 19.10
N ILE A 483 61.12 -1.62 18.58
CA ILE A 483 60.03 -2.34 17.90
C ILE A 483 60.53 -3.09 16.67
N PRO A 484 61.22 -2.45 15.70
CA PRO A 484 61.74 -3.19 14.55
C PRO A 484 62.76 -4.25 14.98
N ALA A 485 63.62 -3.97 15.96
CA ALA A 485 64.57 -4.96 16.49
C ALA A 485 63.87 -6.18 17.09
N LEU A 486 62.83 -5.96 17.89
CA LEU A 486 61.99 -7.00 18.49
C LEU A 486 61.31 -7.86 17.43
N LEU A 487 60.69 -7.24 16.42
CA LEU A 487 59.97 -7.96 15.38
C LEU A 487 60.93 -8.70 14.43
N GLN A 488 62.11 -8.14 14.15
CA GLN A 488 63.16 -8.83 13.40
C GLN A 488 63.67 -10.06 14.17
N TRP A 489 63.98 -9.90 15.45
CA TRP A 489 64.36 -11.01 16.33
C TRP A 489 63.28 -12.10 16.37
N ALA A 490 62.01 -11.70 16.52
CA ALA A 490 60.89 -12.62 16.60
C ALA A 490 60.67 -13.39 15.29
N ARG A 491 60.85 -12.74 14.13
CA ARG A 491 60.72 -13.38 12.80
C ARG A 491 61.68 -14.56 12.61
N HIS A 492 62.83 -14.56 13.28
CA HIS A 492 63.80 -15.67 13.19
C HIS A 492 63.46 -16.86 14.10
N ARG A 493 62.60 -16.69 15.10
CA ARG A 493 62.30 -17.71 16.13
C ARG A 493 60.87 -18.24 16.08
N TYR A 494 59.96 -17.46 15.49
CA TYR A 494 58.54 -17.74 15.46
C TYR A 494 58.04 -17.86 14.03
N ASP A 495 57.23 -18.87 13.81
CA ASP A 495 56.50 -19.09 12.57
C ASP A 495 55.45 -18.00 12.34
N ARG A 496 54.85 -17.50 13.42
CA ARG A 496 53.82 -16.48 13.41
C ARG A 496 53.98 -15.50 14.57
N ILE A 497 53.77 -14.23 14.29
CA ILE A 497 53.70 -13.14 15.25
C ILE A 497 52.34 -12.48 15.11
N LEU A 498 51.55 -12.46 16.19
CA LEU A 498 50.30 -11.70 16.26
C LEU A 498 50.46 -10.55 17.24
N ILE A 499 50.01 -9.37 16.85
CA ILE A 499 50.01 -8.18 17.71
C ILE A 499 48.55 -7.82 18.02
N ASP A 500 48.17 -7.86 19.30
CA ASP A 500 46.89 -7.31 19.77
C ASP A 500 47.00 -5.79 19.87
N GLY A 501 46.65 -5.07 18.80
CA GLY A 501 46.82 -3.63 18.69
C GLY A 501 45.71 -2.82 19.36
N THR A 502 45.81 -1.50 19.32
CA THR A 502 44.76 -0.57 19.77
C THR A 502 43.65 -0.42 18.70
N PRO A 503 42.46 0.09 19.05
CA PRO A 503 41.51 0.56 18.02
C PRO A 503 42.03 1.83 17.33
N ILE A 504 41.63 2.05 16.07
CA ILE A 504 42.02 3.24 15.25
C ILE A 504 41.39 4.54 15.76
N PHE A 505 40.23 4.46 16.41
CA PHE A 505 39.63 5.59 17.11
C PHE A 505 39.47 5.30 18.61
N PRO A 506 39.76 6.28 19.49
CA PRO A 506 40.20 7.66 19.18
C PRO A 506 41.72 7.83 18.96
N ILE A 507 42.51 6.75 18.92
CA ILE A 507 43.98 6.79 19.00
C ILE A 507 44.59 6.04 17.80
N THR A 508 45.75 6.47 17.32
CA THR A 508 46.42 5.88 16.13
C THR A 508 47.63 5.00 16.44
N ASP A 509 47.79 4.52 17.68
CA ASP A 509 48.95 3.71 18.10
C ASP A 509 49.08 2.41 17.29
N ALA A 510 47.97 1.84 16.82
CA ALA A 510 47.96 0.67 15.94
C ALA A 510 48.74 0.91 14.64
N LEU A 511 48.75 2.14 14.12
CA LEU A 511 49.46 2.48 12.89
C LEU A 511 50.99 2.47 13.06
N LEU A 512 51.49 2.63 14.29
CA LEU A 512 52.94 2.55 14.58
C LEU A 512 53.47 1.11 14.36
N TRP A 513 52.62 0.11 14.56
CA TRP A 513 52.92 -1.27 14.23
C TRP A 513 52.89 -1.54 12.71
N GLY A 514 52.18 -0.69 11.95
CA GLY A 514 51.91 -0.86 10.53
C GLY A 514 53.14 -0.91 9.63
N ASN A 515 54.19 -0.18 9.99
CA ASN A 515 55.46 -0.20 9.26
C ASN A 515 56.25 -1.51 9.42
N HIS A 516 55.84 -2.37 10.36
CA HIS A 516 56.58 -3.58 10.71
C HIS A 516 55.75 -4.85 10.62
N ALA A 517 54.42 -4.75 10.52
CA ALA A 517 53.52 -5.86 10.25
C ALA A 517 53.38 -6.10 8.74
N ASP A 518 53.22 -7.36 8.34
CA ASP A 518 53.04 -7.73 6.93
C ASP A 518 51.62 -7.37 6.46
N ALA A 519 50.63 -7.56 7.34
CA ALA A 519 49.25 -7.15 7.12
C ALA A 519 48.47 -6.98 8.44
N GLY A 520 47.35 -6.26 8.38
CA GLY A 520 46.40 -6.09 9.46
C GLY A 520 45.12 -6.89 9.26
N ILE A 521 44.53 -7.31 10.37
CA ILE A 521 43.20 -7.91 10.47
C ILE A 521 42.29 -6.86 11.10
N PHE A 522 41.27 -6.43 10.36
CA PHE A 522 40.39 -5.35 10.77
C PHE A 522 39.10 -5.89 11.41
N VAL A 523 38.96 -5.76 12.72
CA VAL A 523 37.80 -6.29 13.45
C VAL A 523 36.69 -5.24 13.52
N VAL A 524 35.48 -5.63 13.14
CA VAL A 524 34.26 -4.83 13.30
C VAL A 524 33.21 -5.62 14.05
N LYS A 525 32.32 -4.93 14.76
CA LYS A 525 31.25 -5.53 15.56
C LYS A 525 29.92 -5.53 14.81
N PHE A 526 29.32 -6.72 14.72
CA PHE A 526 28.01 -6.93 14.11
C PHE A 526 26.94 -6.03 14.72
N GLY A 527 26.27 -5.24 13.89
CA GLY A 527 25.14 -4.38 14.25
C GLY A 527 25.47 -3.24 15.22
N ALA A 528 26.75 -2.90 15.38
CA ALA A 528 27.17 -1.80 16.26
C ALA A 528 28.19 -0.88 15.58
N THR A 529 29.12 -1.43 14.80
CA THR A 529 30.10 -0.60 14.09
C THR A 529 29.44 0.15 12.95
N ASN A 530 29.50 1.48 12.99
CA ASN A 530 29.04 2.34 11.91
C ASN A 530 30.02 2.24 10.72
N ALA A 531 29.48 1.97 9.53
CA ALA A 531 30.25 1.77 8.31
C ALA A 531 31.05 3.00 7.90
N ASN A 532 30.51 4.21 8.09
CA ASN A 532 31.24 5.45 7.79
C ASN A 532 32.43 5.64 8.75
N LEU A 533 32.29 5.24 10.03
CA LEU A 533 33.40 5.28 10.98
C LEU A 533 34.47 4.24 10.61
N ALA A 534 34.05 3.03 10.22
CA ALA A 534 34.95 1.99 9.73
C ALA A 534 35.69 2.41 8.44
N GLN A 535 35.01 3.06 7.50
CA GLN A 535 35.61 3.62 6.29
C GLN A 535 36.65 4.70 6.61
N ARG A 536 36.35 5.61 7.56
CA ARG A 536 37.33 6.60 8.05
C ARG A 536 38.53 5.94 8.74
N ALA A 537 38.31 4.84 9.46
CA ALA A 537 39.40 4.08 10.06
C ALA A 537 40.27 3.43 8.97
N ARG A 538 39.66 2.85 7.94
CA ARG A 538 40.37 2.34 6.75
C ARG A 538 41.21 3.42 6.08
N GLN A 539 40.65 4.61 5.88
CA GLN A 539 41.40 5.73 5.29
C GLN A 539 42.64 6.09 6.13
N LYS A 540 42.52 6.19 7.45
CA LYS A 540 43.67 6.42 8.34
C LYS A 540 44.71 5.30 8.28
N ILE A 541 44.24 4.06 8.14
CA ILE A 541 45.10 2.88 7.97
C ILE A 541 45.89 2.98 6.66
N ASP A 542 45.24 3.35 5.56
CA ASP A 542 45.86 3.55 4.25
C ASP A 542 46.91 4.69 4.31
N GLU A 543 46.60 5.80 4.98
CA GLU A 543 47.54 6.91 5.24
C GLU A 543 48.75 6.45 6.06
N GLY A 544 48.53 5.56 7.02
CA GLY A 544 49.56 4.90 7.82
C GLY A 544 50.32 3.76 7.10
N LYS A 545 50.04 3.51 5.82
CA LYS A 545 50.66 2.48 4.97
C LYS A 545 50.54 1.05 5.50
N LEU A 546 49.63 0.78 6.41
CA LEU A 546 49.34 -0.57 6.86
C LEU A 546 48.42 -1.25 5.85
N LYS A 547 48.88 -2.35 5.26
CA LYS A 547 48.03 -3.19 4.39
C LYS A 547 47.04 -3.97 5.25
N ILE A 548 45.76 -3.98 4.89
CA ILE A 548 44.74 -4.81 5.55
C ILE A 548 44.49 -6.07 4.71
N ALA A 549 44.69 -7.24 5.30
CA ALA A 549 44.39 -8.53 4.66
C ALA A 549 42.88 -8.73 4.46
N GLY A 550 42.08 -8.18 5.37
CA GLY A 550 40.64 -8.11 5.29
C GLY A 550 40.01 -7.85 6.66
N ALA A 551 38.69 -7.88 6.71
CA ALA A 551 37.91 -7.59 7.91
C ALA A 551 37.19 -8.82 8.45
N VAL A 552 37.08 -8.88 9.79
CA VAL A 552 36.36 -9.91 10.54
C VAL A 552 35.15 -9.27 11.21
N VAL A 553 33.96 -9.81 10.95
CA VAL A 553 32.73 -9.38 11.62
C VAL A 553 32.53 -10.23 12.87
N ASN A 554 32.81 -9.64 14.03
CA ASN A 554 32.76 -10.32 15.32
C ASN A 554 31.41 -10.09 16.03
N GLN A 555 31.11 -10.95 17.01
CA GLN A 555 29.90 -10.90 17.85
C GLN A 555 28.59 -11.08 17.06
N VAL A 556 28.60 -11.94 16.03
CA VAL A 556 27.39 -12.22 15.24
C VAL A 556 26.37 -12.96 16.09
N THR A 557 25.15 -12.43 16.17
CA THR A 557 24.11 -12.99 17.05
C THR A 557 23.26 -14.07 16.37
N ALA A 558 22.91 -15.12 17.14
CA ALA A 558 21.54 -15.64 17.30
C ALA A 558 20.51 -15.35 16.19
N LYS A 559 20.04 -14.10 16.21
CA LYS A 559 18.87 -13.63 15.47
C LYS A 559 19.22 -13.19 14.05
N ALA A 560 20.50 -12.97 13.76
CA ALA A 560 21.03 -12.78 12.42
C ALA A 560 21.06 -14.10 11.61
N HIS A 561 20.81 -15.25 12.25
CA HIS A 561 20.81 -16.59 11.63
C HIS A 561 19.68 -16.84 10.61
N SER A 562 18.87 -15.83 10.28
CA SER A 562 17.88 -15.88 9.18
C SER A 562 18.44 -15.34 7.85
N TYR A 563 19.74 -15.05 7.78
CA TYR A 563 20.37 -14.35 6.66
C TYR A 563 21.25 -15.31 5.84
N GLY A 564 20.81 -15.59 4.62
CA GLY A 564 21.62 -15.94 3.44
C GLY A 564 22.57 -17.13 3.56
N ASP A 565 23.74 -16.93 4.16
CA ASP A 565 24.90 -17.78 3.90
C ASP A 565 25.00 -19.02 4.81
N TYR A 566 24.17 -19.13 5.84
CA TYR A 566 24.21 -20.26 6.77
C TYR A 566 23.25 -21.42 6.43
N TYR A 567 22.29 -21.20 5.52
CA TYR A 567 21.30 -22.23 5.16
C TYR A 567 21.96 -23.41 4.41
N TYR A 568 23.03 -23.14 3.65
CA TYR A 568 23.80 -24.18 2.97
C TYR A 568 24.64 -25.01 3.95
N TYR A 569 25.16 -24.41 5.03
CA TYR A 569 26.00 -25.10 6.03
C TYR A 569 25.18 -25.99 6.99
N TYR A 570 23.97 -25.56 7.36
CA TYR A 570 23.07 -26.34 8.21
C TYR A 570 22.55 -27.60 7.50
N TYR A 571 22.24 -27.52 6.20
CA TYR A 571 21.77 -28.67 5.41
C TYR A 571 22.85 -29.74 5.20
N TYR A 572 24.09 -29.33 4.91
CA TYR A 572 25.20 -30.27 4.73
C TYR A 572 25.50 -31.05 6.02
N HIS A 573 25.49 -30.38 7.18
CA HIS A 573 25.73 -31.07 8.45
C HIS A 573 24.54 -31.90 8.95
N HIS A 574 23.28 -31.51 8.69
CA HIS A 574 22.12 -32.31 9.10
C HIS A 574 21.94 -33.60 8.29
N SER A 575 22.42 -33.65 7.04
CA SER A 575 22.37 -34.86 6.21
C SER A 575 23.26 -35.98 6.75
N HIS A 576 24.44 -35.68 7.29
CA HIS A 576 25.31 -36.68 7.93
C HIS A 576 24.80 -37.16 9.29
N TYR A 577 24.00 -36.36 10.00
CA TYR A 577 23.36 -36.79 11.25
C TYR A 577 22.25 -37.84 11.02
N ALA A 578 21.62 -37.86 9.84
CA ALA A 578 20.65 -38.90 9.49
C ALA A 578 21.34 -40.26 9.23
N GLU A 579 22.50 -40.27 8.58
CA GLU A 579 23.28 -41.49 8.31
C GLU A 579 23.92 -42.09 9.57
N GLU A 580 24.44 -41.27 10.49
CA GLU A 580 25.03 -41.77 11.74
C GLU A 580 23.96 -42.29 12.72
N ALA A 581 22.79 -41.63 12.77
CA ALA A 581 21.66 -42.11 13.57
C ALA A 581 21.09 -43.44 13.03
N GLU A 582 21.11 -43.67 11.72
CA GLU A 582 20.77 -44.97 11.12
C GLU A 582 21.81 -46.06 11.41
N LYS A 583 23.10 -45.73 11.39
CA LYS A 583 24.18 -46.68 11.75
C LYS A 583 24.14 -47.08 13.22
N SER A 584 23.90 -46.11 14.11
CA SER A 584 23.72 -46.33 15.55
C SER A 584 22.48 -47.19 15.88
N ARG A 585 21.36 -46.99 15.17
CA ARG A 585 20.16 -47.82 15.31
C ARG A 585 20.34 -49.26 14.81
N LYS A 586 21.22 -49.50 13.83
CA LYS A 586 21.51 -50.84 13.31
C LYS A 586 22.47 -51.63 14.20
N SER A 587 23.34 -50.96 14.98
CA SER A 587 24.27 -51.62 15.90
C SER A 587 23.69 -51.92 17.30
N SER A 588 22.49 -51.42 17.62
CA SER A 588 21.88 -51.56 18.96
C SER A 588 20.74 -52.58 19.04
N LYS A 589 20.60 -53.49 18.06
CA LYS A 589 19.69 -54.63 18.20
C LYS A 589 20.44 -55.78 18.89
N PRO A 590 20.09 -56.15 20.14
CA PRO A 590 20.65 -57.35 20.75
C PRO A 590 20.12 -58.60 20.04
N ASP A 591 21.03 -59.54 19.79
CA ASP A 591 20.72 -60.88 19.29
C ASP A 591 19.73 -61.57 20.24
N ALA A 592 18.56 -61.93 19.71
CA ALA A 592 17.59 -62.75 20.41
C ALA A 592 18.15 -64.17 20.49
N VAL A 593 18.52 -64.62 21.69
CA VAL A 593 18.88 -66.01 21.96
C VAL A 593 17.68 -66.72 22.60
N SER A 594 17.31 -67.79 21.92
CA SER A 594 16.44 -68.91 22.28
C SER A 594 16.83 -69.63 23.55
#